data_AF-A0A7G6DZM4-F1
#
_entry.id   AF-A0A7G6DZM4-F1
#
_cell.length_a   1.000
_cell.length_b   1.000
_cell.length_c   1.000
_cell.angle_alpha   90.00
_cell.angle_beta   90.00
_cell.angle_gamma   90.00
#
_symmetry.space_group_name_H-M   'P 1'
#
loop_
_entity.id
_entity.type
_entity.pdbx_description
1 polymer ?
#
loop_
_entity_poly.entity_id
_entity_poly.type
_entity_poly.pdbx_seq_one_letter_code
_entity_poly.pdbx_strand_id
1 'polypeptide(L)'
;MRKITKVFLLLFLFSFAFVGCDSQVLEKPDLMEKLINKTVETTEKAIKDKDIKLAREIWGQVSDYGLKANETGKKELSESLGKLASTYLYLVKYLETGDAAQLNQFRTDFETAIQNLKSITIENKKV
;
A
#
# COMPACT_ATOMS: atom_id res chain seq x y z
N MET A 1 -21.13 -38.10 -14.68
CA MET A 1 -20.74 -36.68 -14.57
C MET A 1 -19.46 -36.60 -13.74
N ARG A 2 -18.32 -36.51 -14.41
CA ARG A 2 -16.97 -36.40 -13.83
C ARG A 2 -16.48 -34.97 -14.10
N LYS A 3 -15.61 -34.44 -13.22
CA LYS A 3 -14.76 -33.23 -13.38
C LYS A 3 -15.18 -31.95 -12.63
N ILE A 4 -15.42 -31.97 -11.31
CA ILE A 4 -15.44 -30.73 -10.50
C ILE A 4 -14.38 -30.74 -9.38
N THR A 5 -13.79 -31.89 -9.05
CA THR A 5 -12.95 -32.02 -7.84
C THR A 5 -11.48 -31.61 -8.00
N LYS A 6 -11.02 -31.19 -9.19
CA LYS A 6 -9.59 -30.86 -9.43
C LYS A 6 -9.25 -29.36 -9.45
N VAL A 7 -10.24 -28.48 -9.37
CA VAL A 7 -10.01 -27.02 -9.44
C VAL A 7 -9.67 -26.43 -8.06
N PHE A 8 -10.14 -27.04 -6.97
CA PHE A 8 -9.88 -26.53 -5.61
C PHE A 8 -8.45 -26.76 -5.11
N LEU A 9 -7.73 -27.74 -5.67
CA LEU A 9 -6.37 -28.09 -5.21
C LEU A 9 -5.27 -27.26 -5.87
N LEU A 10 -5.58 -26.52 -6.94
CA LEU A 10 -4.66 -25.62 -7.62
C LEU A 10 -4.68 -24.19 -7.06
N LEU A 11 -5.70 -23.83 -6.28
CA LEU A 11 -5.82 -22.51 -5.66
C LEU A 11 -4.96 -22.35 -4.40
N PHE A 12 -4.53 -23.45 -3.77
CA PHE A 12 -3.75 -23.42 -2.52
C PHE A 12 -2.24 -23.29 -2.75
N LEU A 13 -1.76 -23.53 -3.98
CA LEU A 13 -0.33 -23.48 -4.33
C LEU A 13 0.15 -22.09 -4.75
N PHE A 14 -0.75 -21.12 -4.92
CA PHE A 14 -0.37 -19.74 -5.27
C PHE A 14 -0.13 -18.84 -4.04
N SER A 15 -0.46 -19.32 -2.83
CA SER A 15 -0.38 -18.54 -1.59
C SER A 15 1.04 -18.44 -1.00
N PHE A 16 2.00 -19.24 -1.47
CA PHE A 16 3.35 -19.31 -0.89
C PHE A 16 4.46 -18.60 -1.67
N ALA A 17 4.15 -17.98 -2.82
CA ALA A 17 5.17 -17.31 -3.64
C ALA A 17 5.48 -15.86 -3.22
N PHE A 18 4.74 -15.28 -2.27
CA PHE A 18 4.88 -13.84 -1.94
C PHE A 18 5.98 -13.50 -0.94
N VAL A 19 6.49 -14.48 -0.17
CA VAL A 19 7.44 -14.20 0.93
C VAL A 19 8.79 -13.66 0.44
N GLY A 20 9.14 -13.85 -0.85
CA GLY A 20 10.38 -13.33 -1.46
C GLY A 20 10.20 -12.18 -2.46
N CYS A 21 8.97 -11.71 -2.69
CA CYS A 21 8.72 -10.62 -3.65
C CYS A 21 8.91 -9.24 -3.01
N ASP A 22 8.48 -9.10 -1.75
CA ASP A 22 8.36 -7.79 -1.12
C ASP A 22 9.71 -7.16 -0.74
N SER A 23 10.71 -7.97 -0.38
CA SER A 23 12.08 -7.46 -0.14
C SER A 23 12.71 -6.90 -1.42
N GLN A 24 12.49 -7.54 -2.56
CA GLN A 24 12.97 -7.04 -3.85
C GLN A 24 12.32 -5.73 -4.25
N VAL A 25 11.06 -5.51 -3.86
CA VAL A 25 10.35 -4.25 -4.11
C VAL A 25 11.05 -3.12 -3.38
N LEU A 26 11.38 -3.30 -2.09
CA LEU A 26 12.03 -2.29 -1.25
C LEU A 26 13.47 -1.95 -1.69
N GLU A 27 14.12 -2.84 -2.44
CA GLU A 27 15.49 -2.65 -2.92
C GLU A 27 15.58 -2.04 -4.33
N LYS A 28 14.52 -2.12 -5.13
CA LYS A 28 14.53 -1.66 -6.51
C LYS A 28 13.70 -0.37 -6.64
N PRO A 29 14.34 0.79 -6.89
CA PRO A 29 13.64 2.07 -7.01
C PRO A 29 12.47 2.05 -8.00
N ASP A 30 12.62 1.38 -9.15
CA ASP A 30 11.56 1.29 -10.16
C ASP A 30 10.36 0.43 -9.71
N LEU A 31 10.58 -0.55 -8.82
CA LEU A 31 9.48 -1.33 -8.22
C LEU A 31 8.78 -0.52 -7.13
N MET A 32 9.54 0.23 -6.33
CA MET A 32 8.96 1.18 -5.36
C MET A 32 8.10 2.25 -6.06
N GLU A 33 8.58 2.81 -7.17
CA GLU A 33 7.82 3.80 -7.93
C GLU A 33 6.48 3.21 -8.44
N LYS A 34 6.51 1.99 -8.98
CA LYS A 34 5.29 1.27 -9.39
C LYS A 34 4.34 1.03 -8.21
N LEU A 35 4.87 0.66 -7.06
CA LEU A 35 4.08 0.47 -5.84
C LEU A 35 3.42 1.78 -5.42
N ILE A 36 4.17 2.89 -5.39
CA ILE A 36 3.64 4.21 -5.03
C ILE A 36 2.51 4.61 -5.98
N ASN A 37 2.73 4.50 -7.29
CA ASN A 37 1.73 4.87 -8.29
C ASN A 37 0.47 4.00 -8.18
N LYS A 38 0.64 2.69 -8.00
CA LYS A 38 -0.49 1.78 -7.77
C LYS A 38 -1.25 2.12 -6.50
N THR A 39 -0.57 2.46 -5.41
CA THR A 39 -1.20 2.90 -4.15
C THR A 39 -2.05 4.15 -4.37
N VAL A 40 -1.53 5.15 -5.07
CA VAL A 40 -2.29 6.37 -5.41
C VAL A 40 -3.53 6.04 -6.25
N GLU A 41 -3.37 5.29 -7.34
CA GLU A 41 -4.48 4.90 -8.23
C GLU A 41 -5.57 4.10 -7.50
N THR A 42 -5.16 3.13 -6.68
CA THR A 42 -6.09 2.27 -5.95
C THR A 42 -6.80 3.04 -4.84
N THR A 43 -6.15 4.04 -4.26
CA THR A 43 -6.75 4.92 -3.24
C THR A 43 -7.82 5.84 -3.84
N GLU A 44 -7.52 6.47 -4.97
CA GLU A 44 -8.53 7.29 -5.67
C GLU A 44 -9.72 6.44 -6.12
N LYS A 45 -9.48 5.19 -6.53
CA LYS A 45 -10.56 4.24 -6.79
C LYS A 45 -11.39 3.96 -5.53
N ALA A 46 -10.76 3.69 -4.40
CA ALA A 46 -11.46 3.45 -3.13
C ALA A 46 -12.33 4.65 -2.71
N ILE A 47 -11.83 5.88 -2.90
CA ILE A 47 -12.60 7.11 -2.65
C ILE A 47 -13.79 7.21 -3.58
N LYS A 48 -13.57 7.07 -4.90
CA LYS A 48 -14.60 7.19 -5.93
C LYS A 48 -15.73 6.19 -5.73
N ASP A 49 -15.36 4.94 -5.47
CA ASP A 49 -16.30 3.82 -5.34
C ASP A 49 -16.87 3.73 -3.91
N LYS A 50 -16.42 4.60 -2.99
CA LYS A 50 -16.70 4.57 -1.56
C LYS A 50 -16.42 3.20 -0.92
N ASP A 51 -15.36 2.54 -1.39
CA ASP A 51 -15.00 1.19 -1.00
C ASP A 51 -14.09 1.19 0.24
N ILE A 52 -14.72 1.10 1.42
CA ILE A 52 -14.01 1.02 2.70
C ILE A 52 -13.16 -0.24 2.85
N LYS A 53 -13.54 -1.36 2.22
CA LYS A 53 -12.76 -2.59 2.32
C LYS A 53 -11.44 -2.42 1.57
N LEU A 54 -11.52 -1.89 0.36
CA LEU A 54 -10.33 -1.57 -0.43
C LEU A 54 -9.42 -0.58 0.30
N ALA A 55 -9.97 0.48 0.90
CA ALA A 55 -9.18 1.43 1.70
C ALA A 55 -8.42 0.74 2.86
N ARG A 56 -9.06 -0.19 3.57
CA ARG A 56 -8.43 -0.96 4.67
C ARG A 56 -7.39 -1.96 4.16
N GLU A 57 -7.63 -2.58 3.01
CA GLU A 57 -6.67 -3.47 2.36
C GLU A 57 -5.39 -2.71 1.99
N ILE A 58 -5.52 -1.52 1.38
CA ILE A 58 -4.36 -0.69 1.02
C ILE A 58 -3.63 -0.25 2.29
N TRP A 59 -4.35 0.17 3.33
CA TRP A 59 -3.74 0.50 4.62
C TRP A 59 -2.89 -0.66 5.13
N GLY A 60 -3.46 -1.87 5.20
CA GLY A 60 -2.72 -3.07 5.62
C GLY A 60 -1.47 -3.31 4.78
N GLN A 61 -1.58 -3.23 3.45
CA GLN A 61 -0.43 -3.40 2.55
C GLN A 61 0.68 -2.38 2.82
N VAL A 62 0.35 -1.10 2.92
CA VAL A 62 1.34 -0.03 3.17
C VAL A 62 1.99 -0.21 4.54
N SER A 63 1.22 -0.59 5.56
CA SER A 63 1.75 -0.93 6.88
C SER A 63 2.72 -2.10 6.83
N ASP A 64 2.39 -3.17 6.12
CA ASP A 64 3.25 -4.35 5.96
C ASP A 64 4.57 -4.01 5.25
N TYR A 65 4.53 -3.16 4.23
CA TYR A 65 5.78 -2.68 3.59
C TYR A 65 6.62 -1.84 4.56
N GLY A 66 5.99 -1.02 5.41
CA GLY A 66 6.69 -0.26 6.44
C GLY A 66 7.41 -1.19 7.43
N LEU A 67 6.73 -2.22 7.92
CA LEU A 67 7.32 -3.22 8.81
C LEU A 67 8.49 -3.95 8.15
N LYS A 68 8.35 -4.39 6.90
CA LYS A 68 9.43 -5.05 6.14
C LYS A 68 10.62 -4.13 5.87
N ALA A 69 10.36 -2.85 5.61
CA ALA A 69 11.43 -1.86 5.49
C ALA A 69 12.22 -1.72 6.80
N ASN A 70 11.54 -1.77 7.95
CA ASN A 70 12.22 -1.76 9.25
C ASN A 70 13.06 -3.02 9.48
N GLU A 71 12.51 -4.20 9.18
CA GLU A 71 13.18 -5.50 9.31
C GLU A 71 14.44 -5.60 8.43
N THR A 72 14.45 -4.93 7.28
CA THR A 72 15.58 -4.87 6.34
C THR A 72 16.55 -3.71 6.63
N GLY A 73 16.37 -2.99 7.74
CA GLY A 73 17.25 -1.89 8.16
C GLY A 73 17.02 -0.56 7.42
N LYS A 74 16.03 -0.48 6.53
CA LYS A 74 15.64 0.73 5.77
C LYS A 74 14.74 1.63 6.63
N LYS A 75 15.29 2.17 7.72
CA LYS A 75 14.53 2.94 8.72
C LYS A 75 13.77 4.14 8.15
N GLU A 76 14.41 4.94 7.31
CA GLU A 76 13.78 6.12 6.70
C GLU A 76 12.59 5.73 5.80
N LEU A 77 12.74 4.66 5.02
CA LEU A 77 11.66 4.13 4.19
C LEU A 77 10.50 3.60 5.06
N SER A 78 10.82 2.88 6.14
CA SER A 78 9.84 2.41 7.13
C SER A 78 9.05 3.57 7.73
N GLU A 79 9.73 4.62 8.17
CA GLU A 79 9.08 5.79 8.76
C GLU A 79 8.17 6.50 7.75
N SER A 80 8.62 6.63 6.49
CA SER A 80 7.83 7.25 5.43
C SER A 80 6.58 6.43 5.07
N LEU A 81 6.70 5.11 4.95
CA LEU A 81 5.58 4.20 4.74
C LEU A 81 4.62 4.18 5.95
N GLY A 82 5.15 4.25 7.17
CA GLY A 82 4.34 4.37 8.39
C GLY A 82 3.52 5.66 8.42
N LYS A 83 4.12 6.79 8.03
CA LYS A 83 3.40 8.07 7.86
C LYS A 83 2.30 7.95 6.82
N LEU A 84 2.59 7.38 5.64
CA LEU A 84 1.60 7.13 4.61
C LEU A 84 0.44 6.26 5.12
N ALA A 85 0.73 5.16 5.82
CA ALA A 85 -0.28 4.30 6.42
C ALA A 85 -1.16 5.05 7.43
N SER A 86 -0.59 5.92 8.26
CA SER A 86 -1.34 6.66 9.28
C SER A 86 -2.43 7.57 8.69
N THR A 87 -2.24 8.06 7.46
CA THR A 87 -3.23 8.91 6.76
C THR A 87 -4.55 8.18 6.51
N TYR A 88 -4.52 6.85 6.33
CA TYR A 88 -5.71 6.05 6.04
C TYR A 88 -6.73 6.04 7.17
N LEU A 89 -6.33 6.42 8.39
CA LEU A 89 -7.28 6.63 9.48
C LEU A 89 -8.37 7.65 9.09
N TYR A 90 -7.97 8.77 8.47
CA TYR A 90 -8.88 9.80 8.00
C TYR A 90 -9.72 9.32 6.82
N LEU A 91 -9.14 8.57 5.89
CA LEU A 91 -9.88 8.01 4.76
C LEU A 91 -10.96 7.02 5.22
N VAL A 92 -10.62 6.10 6.11
CA VAL A 92 -11.57 5.14 6.66
C VAL A 92 -12.68 5.88 7.40
N LYS A 93 -12.34 6.88 8.23
CA LYS A 93 -13.33 7.72 8.91
C LYS A 93 -14.27 8.40 7.92
N TYR A 94 -13.74 9.01 6.87
CA TYR A 94 -14.53 9.60 5.79
C TYR A 94 -15.49 8.60 5.15
N LEU A 95 -15.01 7.41 4.81
CA LEU A 95 -15.82 6.37 4.17
C LEU A 95 -16.91 5.82 5.09
N GLU A 96 -16.70 5.86 6.41
CA GLU A 96 -17.70 5.47 7.42
C GLU A 96 -18.76 6.55 7.67
N THR A 97 -18.36 7.82 7.72
CA THR A 97 -19.24 8.91 8.19
C THR A 97 -19.75 9.83 7.08
N GLY A 98 -19.07 9.87 5.94
CA GLY A 98 -19.30 10.85 4.88
C GLY A 98 -18.79 12.26 5.20
N ASP A 99 -18.06 12.47 6.31
CA ASP A 99 -17.55 13.78 6.73
C ASP A 99 -16.44 14.29 5.79
N ALA A 100 -16.76 15.32 5.01
CA ALA A 100 -15.83 15.92 4.05
C ALA A 100 -14.56 16.50 4.70
N ALA A 101 -14.59 16.89 5.98
CA ALA A 101 -13.40 17.36 6.68
C ALA A 101 -12.34 16.24 6.78
N GLN A 102 -12.78 15.00 6.99
CA GLN A 102 -11.89 13.83 7.03
C GLN A 102 -11.25 13.55 5.67
N LEU A 103 -12.01 13.70 4.57
CA LEU A 103 -11.47 13.54 3.22
C LEU A 103 -10.42 14.62 2.90
N ASN A 104 -10.68 15.87 3.28
CA ASN A 104 -9.76 16.98 3.05
C ASN A 104 -8.46 16.80 3.85
N GLN A 105 -8.56 16.38 5.11
CA GLN A 105 -7.40 16.06 5.94
C GLN A 105 -6.60 14.91 5.33
N PHE A 106 -7.29 13.82 4.96
CA PHE A 106 -6.68 12.69 4.26
C PHE A 106 -5.89 13.14 3.04
N ARG A 107 -6.50 13.92 2.12
CA ARG A 107 -5.86 14.34 0.87
C ARG A 107 -4.57 15.13 1.12
N THR A 108 -4.61 16.07 2.05
CA THR A 108 -3.44 16.90 2.42
C THR A 108 -2.29 16.06 2.96
N ASP A 109 -2.59 15.18 3.92
CA ASP A 109 -1.57 14.37 4.58
C ASP A 109 -1.04 13.27 3.65
N PHE A 110 -1.93 12.67 2.86
CA PHE A 110 -1.61 11.63 1.88
C PHE A 110 -0.70 12.17 0.78
N GLU A 111 -1.02 13.34 0.21
CA GLU A 111 -0.16 13.96 -0.80
C GLU A 111 1.23 14.25 -0.24
N THR A 112 1.31 14.83 0.96
CA THR A 112 2.58 15.10 1.65
C THR A 112 3.38 13.82 1.87
N ALA A 113 2.74 12.74 2.35
CA ALA A 113 3.38 11.46 2.58
C ALA A 113 3.88 10.81 1.27
N ILE A 114 3.10 10.89 0.20
CA ILE A 114 3.50 10.38 -1.13
C ILE A 114 4.70 11.15 -1.69
N GLN A 115 4.72 12.48 -1.56
CA GLN A 115 5.87 13.27 -2.02
C GLN A 115 7.15 12.92 -1.26
N ASN A 116 7.07 12.78 0.06
CA ASN A 116 8.20 12.35 0.88
C ASN A 116 8.72 10.96 0.46
N LEU A 117 7.80 10.02 0.23
CA LEU A 117 8.14 8.66 -0.20
C LEU A 117 8.79 8.63 -1.60
N LYS A 118 8.33 9.49 -2.52
CA LYS A 118 8.95 9.66 -3.85
C LYS A 118 10.35 10.26 -3.75
N SER A 119 10.56 11.27 -2.91
CA SER A 119 11.89 11.87 -2.70
C SER A 119 12.91 10.84 -2.23
N ILE A 120 12.57 10.03 -1.22
CA ILE A 120 13.42 8.93 -0.74
C ILE A 120 13.73 7.93 -1.87
N THR A 121 12.73 7.61 -2.71
CA THR A 121 12.91 6.65 -3.81
C THR A 121 13.84 7.20 -4.90
N ILE A 122 13.74 8.50 -5.21
CA ILE A 122 14.59 9.18 -6.21
C ILE A 122 16.03 9.32 -5.72
N GLU A 123 16.24 9.64 -4.45
CA GLU A 123 17.58 9.73 -3.85
C GLU A 123 18.30 8.38 -3.93
N ASN A 124 17.59 7.29 -3.61
CA ASN A 124 18.11 5.93 -3.73
C ASN A 124 18.36 5.46 -5.18
N LYS A 125 17.87 6.17 -6.19
CA LYS A 125 18.15 5.89 -7.61
C LYS A 125 19.45 6.51 -8.12
N LYS A 126 20.00 7.49 -7.39
CA LYS A 126 21.24 8.22 -7.77
C LYS A 126 22.52 7.57 -7.23
N VAL A 127 22.39 6.61 -6.32
CA VAL A 127 23.48 5.82 -5.73
C VAL A 127 23.65 4.53 -6.52
#